data_AF-A0A974KVY0-F1
#
_entry.id   AF-A0A974KVY0-F1
#
_cell.length_a   1.000
_cell.length_b   1.000
_cell.length_c   1.000
_cell.angle_alpha   90.00
_cell.angle_beta   90.00
_cell.angle_gamma   90.00
#
_symmetry.space_group_name_H-M   'P 1'
#
loop_
_entity.id
_entity.type
_entity.pdbx_description
1 polymer ?
#
loop_
_entity_poly.entity_id
_entity_poly.type
_entity_poly.pdbx_seq_one_letter_code
_entity_poly.pdbx_strand_id
1 'polypeptide(L)'
;MLHKYWLPLTIITIIVSLISIKGFPIALGALYLPVLFKVIQLQLNLSKDLIDNATAHPFIKSNQKGIMISVICILIVTGILAYTLNDFYRSLGGGLGILVKISPVTLVISAILYIISAISVVKAVKYKYE
;
A
#
# COMPACT_ATOMS: atom_id res chain seq x y z
N MET A 1 15.36 -9.48 6.03
CA MET A 1 15.71 -8.06 6.15
C MET A 1 14.53 -7.12 5.87
N LEU A 2 13.83 -7.22 4.73
CA LEU A 2 12.67 -6.35 4.40
C LEU A 2 11.60 -6.28 5.50
N HIS A 3 11.34 -7.38 6.21
CA HIS A 3 10.35 -7.41 7.30
C HIS A 3 10.68 -6.46 8.46
N LYS A 4 11.94 -6.02 8.64
CA LYS A 4 12.31 -5.10 9.74
C LYS A 4 11.96 -3.65 9.42
N TYR A 5 11.92 -3.32 8.13
CA TYR A 5 11.73 -1.96 7.63
C TYR A 5 10.35 -1.74 7.02
N TRP A 6 9.39 -2.63 7.26
CA TRP A 6 8.04 -2.54 6.69
C TRP A 6 7.35 -1.20 7.03
N LEU A 7 7.48 -0.74 8.28
CA LEU A 7 6.88 0.50 8.76
C LEU A 7 7.55 1.74 8.13
N PRO A 8 8.88 1.93 8.21
CA PRO A 8 9.52 3.08 7.57
C PRO A 8 9.35 3.08 6.04
N LEU A 9 9.35 1.91 5.38
CA LEU A 9 9.07 1.81 3.94
C LEU A 9 7.65 2.28 3.60
N THR A 10 6.66 1.88 4.41
CA THR A 10 5.27 2.32 4.23
C THR A 10 5.15 3.84 4.43
N ILE A 11 5.80 4.39 5.46
CA ILE A 11 5.78 5.84 5.74
C ILE A 11 6.42 6.62 4.58
N ILE A 12 7.61 6.21 4.12
CA ILE A 12 8.28 6.86 2.99
C ILE A 12 7.41 6.76 1.73
N THR A 13 6.78 5.61 1.49
CA THR A 13 5.85 5.43 0.36
C THR A 13 4.72 6.46 0.42
N ILE A 14 4.08 6.64 1.58
CA ILE A 14 3.01 7.61 1.76
C ILE A 14 3.50 9.02 1.47
N ILE A 15 4.63 9.43 2.04
CA ILE A 15 5.18 10.78 1.88
C ILE A 15 5.50 11.06 0.40
N VAL A 16 6.24 10.17 -0.26
CA VAL A 16 6.63 10.35 -1.67
C VAL A 16 5.40 10.34 -2.59
N SER A 17 4.41 9.51 -2.27
CA SER A 17 3.15 9.43 -3.01
C SER A 17 2.30 10.71 -2.89
N LEU A 18 2.29 11.32 -1.70
CA LEU A 18 1.62 12.61 -1.46
C LEU A 18 2.32 13.77 -2.17
N ILE A 19 3.66 13.79 -2.15
CA ILE A 19 4.47 14.78 -2.90
C ILE A 19 4.18 14.69 -4.40
N SER A 20 3.94 13.49 -4.92
CA SER A 20 3.63 13.30 -6.34
C SER A 20 2.30 13.94 -6.76
N ILE A 21 1.39 14.24 -5.83
CA ILE A 21 -0.02 14.65 -6.05
C ILE A 21 -0.83 13.59 -6.83
N LYS A 22 -0.41 13.26 -8.06
CA LYS A 22 -0.99 12.20 -8.89
C LYS A 22 -0.81 10.80 -8.28
N GLY A 23 0.17 10.63 -7.37
CA GLY A 23 0.38 9.41 -6.59
C GLY A 23 -0.59 9.23 -5.42
N PHE A 24 -1.57 10.12 -5.22
CA PHE A 24 -2.48 10.06 -4.08
C PHE A 24 -3.16 8.69 -3.86
N PRO A 25 -3.66 7.97 -4.89
CA PRO A 25 -4.24 6.64 -4.66
C PRO A 25 -3.21 5.62 -4.12
N ILE A 26 -1.94 5.75 -4.50
CA ILE A 26 -0.84 4.94 -3.96
C ILE A 26 -0.63 5.23 -2.46
N ALA A 27 -0.72 6.49 -2.04
CA ALA A 27 -0.62 6.86 -0.63
C ALA A 27 -1.73 6.20 0.20
N LEU A 28 -2.98 6.21 -0.31
CA LEU A 28 -4.11 5.53 0.33
C LEU A 28 -3.91 4.02 0.39
N GLY A 29 -3.46 3.42 -0.72
CA GLY A 29 -3.15 1.99 -0.77
C GLY A 29 -2.06 1.60 0.23
N ALA A 30 -1.03 2.43 0.39
CA ALA A 30 0.05 2.21 1.35
C ALA A 30 -0.44 2.34 2.80
N LEU A 31 -1.31 3.30 3.09
CA LEU A 31 -1.94 3.47 4.41
C LEU A 31 -2.76 2.24 4.84
N TYR A 32 -3.34 1.52 3.87
CA TYR A 32 -4.12 0.31 4.15
C TYR A 32 -3.26 -0.91 4.49
N LEU A 33 -2.00 -1.00 4.01
CA LEU A 33 -1.16 -2.18 4.21
C LEU A 33 -0.98 -2.58 5.71
N PRO A 34 -0.70 -1.66 6.65
CA PRO A 34 -0.57 -1.99 8.07
C PRO A 34 -1.85 -2.56 8.72
N VAL A 35 -3.02 -2.25 8.16
CA VAL A 35 -4.32 -2.76 8.67
C VAL A 35 -4.38 -4.29 8.61
N LEU A 36 -3.62 -4.90 7.70
CA LEU A 36 -3.49 -6.35 7.57
C LEU A 36 -3.16 -7.05 8.89
N PHE A 37 -2.25 -6.48 9.68
CA PHE A 37 -1.85 -7.07 10.96
C PHE A 37 -3.03 -7.21 11.91
N LYS A 38 -3.92 -6.20 11.93
CA LYS A 38 -5.12 -6.19 12.77
C LYS A 38 -6.18 -7.14 12.24
N VAL A 39 -6.37 -7.21 10.92
CA VAL A 39 -7.35 -8.12 10.29
C VAL A 39 -6.98 -9.58 10.59
N ILE A 40 -5.71 -9.96 10.42
CA ILE A 40 -5.27 -11.33 10.70
C ILE A 40 -5.37 -11.63 12.20
N GLN A 41 -5.03 -10.69 13.07
CA GLN A 41 -5.21 -10.84 14.51
C GLN A 41 -6.69 -11.06 14.89
N LEU A 42 -7.60 -10.30 14.27
CA LEU A 42 -9.03 -10.44 14.48
C LEU A 42 -9.53 -11.81 13.99
N GLN A 43 -9.11 -12.25 12.80
CA GLN A 43 -9.45 -13.56 12.24
C GLN A 43 -8.95 -14.72 13.12
N LEU A 44 -7.75 -14.60 13.68
CA LEU A 44 -7.20 -15.54 14.65
C LEU A 44 -8.01 -15.55 15.95
N ASN A 45 -8.31 -14.38 16.52
CA ASN A 45 -9.07 -14.29 17.75
C ASN A 45 -10.49 -14.88 17.61
N LEU A 46 -11.15 -14.62 16.47
CA LEU A 46 -12.49 -15.17 16.19
C LEU A 46 -12.48 -16.69 15.96
N SER A 47 -11.36 -17.26 15.51
CA SER A 47 -11.28 -18.70 15.21
C SER A 47 -10.87 -19.56 16.40
N LYS A 48 -10.25 -18.98 17.43
CA LYS A 48 -9.80 -19.71 18.64
C LYS A 48 -10.91 -20.47 19.36
N ASP A 49 -12.13 -19.94 19.36
CA ASP A 49 -13.28 -20.56 20.05
C ASP A 49 -14.15 -21.39 19.09
N LEU A 50 -13.80 -21.43 17.79
CA LEU A 50 -14.53 -22.17 16.76
C LEU A 50 -13.80 -23.44 16.33
N ILE A 51 -12.47 -23.50 16.48
CA ILE A 51 -11.62 -24.59 16.00
C ILE A 51 -10.48 -24.82 16.99
N ASP A 52 -10.30 -26.08 17.43
CA ASP A 52 -9.33 -26.46 18.48
C ASP A 52 -7.85 -26.15 18.16
N ASN A 53 -7.51 -25.88 16.89
CA ASN A 53 -6.14 -25.58 16.44
C ASN A 53 -6.12 -24.48 15.36
N ALA A 54 -6.72 -23.32 15.66
CA ALA A 54 -6.67 -22.16 14.77
C ALA A 54 -5.22 -21.68 14.52
N THR A 55 -4.72 -21.85 13.29
CA THR A 55 -3.39 -21.37 12.88
C THR A 55 -3.50 -20.15 11.97
N ALA A 56 -2.46 -19.31 11.94
CA ALA A 56 -2.46 -18.09 11.14
C ALA A 56 -2.26 -18.34 9.65
N HIS A 57 -1.67 -19.48 9.28
CA HIS A 57 -1.26 -19.81 7.92
C HIS A 57 -2.38 -19.67 6.85
N PRO A 58 -3.60 -20.22 7.02
CA PRO A 58 -4.68 -20.04 6.05
C PRO A 58 -5.09 -18.56 5.89
N PHE A 59 -5.15 -17.81 6.99
CA PHE A 59 -5.48 -16.38 6.97
C PHE A 59 -4.41 -15.56 6.26
N ILE A 60 -3.13 -15.81 6.55
CA ILE A 60 -2.00 -15.14 5.89
C ILE A 60 -2.02 -15.41 4.38
N LYS A 61 -2.21 -16.66 3.97
CA LYS A 61 -2.24 -17.05 2.55
C LYS A 61 -3.39 -16.38 1.79
N SER A 62 -4.58 -16.34 2.40
CA SER A 62 -5.76 -15.68 1.83
C SER A 62 -5.54 -14.17 1.68
N ASN A 63 -5.12 -13.51 2.76
CA ASN A 63 -4.88 -12.07 2.79
C ASN A 63 -3.71 -11.63 1.89
N GLN A 64 -2.65 -12.44 1.75
CA GLN A 64 -1.53 -12.16 0.85
C GLN A 64 -2.00 -12.05 -0.60
N LYS A 65 -2.88 -12.95 -1.07
CA LYS A 65 -3.43 -12.87 -2.42
C LYS A 65 -4.27 -11.61 -2.61
N GLY A 66 -5.12 -11.29 -1.62
CA GLY A 66 -5.94 -10.08 -1.63
C GLY A 66 -5.10 -8.80 -1.74
N ILE A 67 -3.97 -8.72 -1.03
CA ILE A 67 -3.05 -7.58 -1.12
C ILE A 67 -2.44 -7.44 -2.51
N MET A 68 -1.95 -8.54 -3.10
CA MET A 68 -1.33 -8.46 -4.43
C MET A 68 -2.31 -7.96 -5.48
N ILE A 69 -3.56 -8.41 -5.42
CA ILE A 69 -4.64 -7.93 -6.29
C ILE A 69 -4.89 -6.44 -6.03
N SER A 70 -5.02 -6.03 -4.77
CA SER A 70 -5.23 -4.63 -4.38
C SER A 70 -4.12 -3.71 -4.87
N VAL A 71 -2.85 -4.12 -4.78
CA VAL A 71 -1.71 -3.36 -5.27
C VAL A 71 -1.83 -3.08 -6.76
N ILE A 72 -2.15 -4.13 -7.55
CA ILE A 72 -2.34 -4.00 -9.00
C ILE A 72 -3.51 -3.06 -9.30
N CYS A 73 -4.64 -3.21 -8.59
CA CYS A 73 -5.79 -2.33 -8.74
C CYS A 73 -5.44 -0.86 -8.44
N ILE A 74 -4.72 -0.58 -7.36
CA ILE A 74 -4.30 0.78 -6.99
C ILE A 74 -3.40 1.39 -8.07
N LEU A 75 -2.47 0.62 -8.64
CA LEU A 75 -1.60 1.10 -9.72
C LEU A 75 -2.41 1.44 -10.99
N ILE A 76 -3.38 0.59 -11.36
CA ILE A 76 -4.26 0.84 -12.51
C ILE A 76 -5.12 2.08 -12.27
N VAL A 77 -5.78 2.17 -11.12
CA VAL A 77 -6.61 3.32 -10.74
C VAL A 77 -5.78 4.60 -10.73
N THR A 78 -4.54 4.55 -10.25
CA THR A 78 -3.62 5.70 -10.29
C THR A 78 -3.36 6.16 -11.72
N GLY A 79 -3.09 5.24 -12.64
CA GLY A 79 -2.89 5.57 -14.05
C GLY A 79 -4.12 6.19 -14.70
N ILE A 80 -5.31 5.62 -14.44
CA ILE A 80 -6.60 6.13 -14.93
C ILE A 80 -6.83 7.54 -14.38
N LEU A 81 -6.75 7.75 -13.07
CA LEU A 81 -6.95 9.07 -12.46
C LEU A 81 -5.93 10.10 -12.95
N ALA A 82 -4.67 9.71 -13.12
CA ALA A 82 -3.64 10.61 -13.64
C ALA A 82 -3.98 11.13 -15.05
N TYR A 83 -4.62 10.29 -15.87
CA TYR A 83 -5.09 10.65 -17.20
C TYR A 83 -6.40 11.45 -17.14
N THR A 84 -7.41 10.97 -16.44
CA THR A 84 -8.75 11.58 -16.36
C THR A 84 -8.71 12.96 -15.70
N LEU A 85 -7.85 13.17 -14.70
CA LEU A 85 -7.72 14.45 -13.98
C LEU A 85 -6.62 15.35 -14.57
N ASN A 86 -6.14 15.07 -15.79
CA ASN A 86 -5.01 15.81 -16.37
C ASN A 86 -5.28 17.32 -16.50
N ASP A 87 -6.48 17.72 -16.91
CA ASP A 87 -6.83 19.13 -17.03
C ASP A 87 -6.96 19.82 -15.66
N PHE A 88 -7.48 19.10 -14.66
CA PHE A 88 -7.43 19.56 -13.27
C PHE A 88 -5.99 19.80 -12.82
N TYR A 89 -5.08 18.84 -13.01
CA TYR A 89 -3.67 19.02 -12.64
C TYR A 89 -2.98 20.17 -13.39
N ARG A 90 -3.36 20.43 -14.65
CA ARG A 90 -2.84 21.56 -15.45
C ARG A 90 -3.35 22.91 -14.96
N SER A 91 -4.54 22.95 -14.36
CA SER A 91 -5.08 24.18 -13.76
C SER A 91 -4.39 24.57 -12.44
N LEU A 92 -3.64 23.67 -11.82
CA LEU A 92 -2.96 23.94 -10.54
C LEU A 92 -1.73 24.84 -10.76
N GLY A 93 -1.81 26.05 -10.22
CA GLY A 93 -0.70 27.01 -10.17
C GLY A 93 0.11 26.96 -8.87
N GLY A 94 1.08 27.88 -8.75
CA GLY A 94 1.88 28.05 -7.52
C GLY A 94 2.65 26.78 -7.09
N GLY A 95 2.72 26.54 -5.78
CA GLY A 95 3.42 25.38 -5.22
C GLY A 95 2.85 24.02 -5.69
N LEU A 96 1.54 23.92 -5.89
CA LEU A 96 0.89 22.73 -6.43
C LEU A 96 1.29 22.46 -7.88
N GLY A 97 1.44 23.52 -8.69
CA GLY A 97 1.94 23.40 -10.06
C GLY A 97 3.38 22.86 -10.14
N ILE A 98 4.24 23.19 -9.15
CA ILE A 98 5.60 22.64 -9.05
C ILE A 98 5.55 21.13 -8.74
N LEU A 99 4.70 20.73 -7.79
CA LEU A 99 4.48 19.33 -7.42
C LEU A 99 3.96 18.51 -8.63
N VAL A 100 3.06 19.08 -9.43
CA VAL A 100 2.57 18.44 -10.68
C VAL A 100 3.69 18.26 -11.71
N LYS A 101 4.66 19.19 -11.81
CA LYS A 101 5.79 19.08 -12.75
C LYS A 101 6.77 17.96 -12.37
N ILE A 102 7.05 17.79 -11.08
CA ILE A 102 7.93 16.70 -10.60
C ILE A 102 7.20 15.34 -10.52
N SER A 103 5.86 15.38 -10.56
CA SER A 103 4.97 14.22 -10.48
C SER A 103 5.38 13.02 -11.32
N PRO A 104 5.76 13.13 -12.61
CA PRO A 104 6.09 11.96 -13.43
C PRO A 104 7.20 11.11 -12.81
N VAL A 105 8.24 11.75 -12.27
CA VAL A 105 9.37 11.06 -11.62
C VAL A 105 8.94 10.51 -10.27
N THR A 106 8.29 11.33 -9.44
CA THR A 106 7.87 10.91 -8.10
C THR A 106 6.80 9.82 -8.13
N LEU A 107 5.97 9.76 -9.16
CA LEU A 107 4.96 8.73 -9.38
C LEU A 107 5.60 7.35 -9.62
N VAL A 108 6.63 7.30 -10.47
CA VAL A 108 7.38 6.06 -10.74
C VAL A 108 8.05 5.56 -9.45
N ILE A 109 8.70 6.47 -8.72
CA ILE A 109 9.31 6.15 -7.42
C ILE A 109 8.24 5.65 -6.43
N SER A 110 7.08 6.31 -6.37
CA SER A 110 5.95 5.90 -5.51
C SER A 110 5.45 4.50 -5.85
N ALA A 111 5.30 4.17 -7.12
CA ALA A 111 4.86 2.85 -7.56
C ALA A 111 5.84 1.74 -7.14
N ILE A 112 7.14 1.97 -7.33
CA ILE A 112 8.20 1.04 -6.90
C ILE A 112 8.16 0.86 -5.37
N LEU A 113 8.15 1.97 -4.63
CA LEU A 113 8.09 1.97 -3.16
C LEU A 113 6.86 1.25 -2.64
N TYR A 114 5.70 1.41 -3.29
CA TYR A 114 4.46 0.76 -2.90
C TYR A 114 4.51 -0.76 -3.07
N ILE A 115 5.03 -1.25 -4.19
CA ILE A 115 5.22 -2.70 -4.41
C ILE A 115 6.16 -3.27 -3.34
N ILE A 116 7.28 -2.59 -3.08
CA ILE A 116 8.26 -3.02 -2.06
C ILE A 116 7.63 -3.00 -0.66
N SER A 117 6.83 -1.99 -0.34
CA SER A 117 6.12 -1.89 0.94
C SER A 117 5.12 -3.02 1.12
N ALA A 118 4.33 -3.34 0.09
CA ALA A 118 3.37 -4.44 0.14
C ALA A 118 4.07 -5.78 0.40
N ILE A 119 5.17 -6.06 -0.30
CA ILE A 119 5.98 -7.27 -0.08
C ILE A 119 6.58 -7.27 1.33
N SER A 120 7.06 -6.13 1.82
CA SER A 120 7.65 -6.00 3.16
C SER A 120 6.63 -6.27 4.26
N VAL A 121 5.41 -5.75 4.11
CA VAL A 121 4.30 -5.98 5.05
C VAL A 121 3.88 -7.45 5.07
N VAL A 122 3.73 -8.09 3.90
CA VAL A 122 3.42 -9.53 3.83
C VAL A 122 4.50 -10.35 4.52
N LYS A 123 5.79 -10.04 4.31
CA LYS A 123 6.90 -10.73 4.98
C LYS A 123 6.90 -10.49 6.49
N ALA A 124 6.55 -9.29 6.94
CA ALA A 124 6.47 -8.94 8.35
C ALA A 124 5.30 -9.62 9.06
N VAL A 125 4.16 -9.78 8.39
CA VAL A 125 3.04 -10.58 8.90
C VAL A 125 3.42 -12.04 9.04
N LYS A 126 4.05 -12.64 8.03
CA LYS A 126 4.54 -14.03 8.12
C LYS A 126 5.46 -14.20 9.33
N TYR A 127 6.48 -13.36 9.46
CA TYR A 127 7.41 -13.42 10.59
C TYR A 127 6.78 -13.22 11.97
N LYS A 128 5.63 -12.53 12.06
CA LYS A 128 4.95 -12.29 13.34
C LYS A 128 4.10 -13.49 13.79
N TYR A 129 3.55 -14.24 12.84
CA TYR A 129 2.50 -15.24 13.09
C TYR A 129 2.88 -16.66 12.67
N GLU A 130 3.99 -16.85 11.96
CA GLU A 130 4.69 -18.12 11.73
C GLU A 130 5.98 -18.13 12.57
#